data_AF-A0A7L4ZX09-F1
#
_entry.id   AF-A0A7L4ZX09-F1
#
_cell.length_a   1.000
_cell.length_b   1.000
_cell.length_c   1.000
_cell.angle_alpha   90.00
_cell.angle_beta   90.00
_cell.angle_gamma   90.00
#
_symmetry.space_group_name_H-M   'P 1'
#
loop_
_entity.id
_entity.type
_entity.pdbx_description
1 polymer ?
#
loop_
_entity_poly.entity_id
_entity_poly.type
_entity_poly.pdbx_seq_one_letter_code
_entity_poly.pdbx_strand_id
1 'polypeptide(L)'
;MLTRKVTLGALLALSTLLTSASALAQDAAAAPAAEAATQAADTGADLTAMLWLMGGLSALIVFILLLMFGLLWQMRPLLWKVYEIPTIREQWYGRALGLFLGDTVGLTGEYKKDVMAGHDYDGITEYDNDLPPWWKYGFYLTIVFGVAYFIHFHVTDTGKLSDAEYQSEMAEAALMAAKLGANDDPNKLTTYQPLTAPADIDAGKTLFAQNCAACHGQSAEGKVGPNLTDEYWLHGGEVNKVYHTVKYGVQGKGMVAWKGKLSSKQMLQVSSYILSIQGSKPANAKAPQGEKEAPAKSVAKL
;
A
#
# COMPACT_ATOMS: atom_id res chain seq x y z
N MET A 1 -47.59 -12.14 38.19
CA MET A 1 -47.56 -13.38 37.39
C MET A 1 -47.55 -12.96 35.93
N LEU A 2 -46.57 -13.19 35.06
CA LEU A 2 -45.44 -14.11 34.98
C LEU A 2 -44.30 -13.39 34.22
N THR A 3 -43.08 -13.48 34.74
CA THR A 3 -41.82 -13.13 34.09
C THR A 3 -41.48 -14.14 32.98
N ARG A 4 -41.05 -13.69 31.78
CA ARG A 4 -40.42 -14.57 30.79
C ARG A 4 -38.98 -14.14 30.50
N LYS A 5 -38.07 -15.03 30.89
CA LYS A 5 -36.61 -14.96 30.77
C LYS A 5 -36.21 -15.01 29.30
N VAL A 6 -35.37 -14.07 28.85
CA VAL A 6 -34.62 -14.18 27.59
C VAL A 6 -33.33 -14.93 27.90
N THR A 7 -33.15 -16.08 27.26
CA THR A 7 -32.01 -16.97 27.42
C THR A 7 -30.75 -16.38 26.79
N LEU A 8 -29.83 -15.99 27.68
CA LEU A 8 -28.45 -15.59 27.44
C LEU A 8 -27.59 -16.82 27.05
N GLY A 9 -27.82 -17.39 25.85
CA GLY A 9 -27.21 -18.67 25.45
C GLY A 9 -26.23 -18.61 24.27
N ALA A 10 -26.25 -17.54 23.47
CA ALA A 10 -25.53 -17.51 22.18
C ALA A 10 -24.26 -16.65 22.16
N LEU A 11 -23.97 -15.88 23.23
CA LEU A 11 -22.84 -14.95 23.27
C LEU A 11 -21.58 -15.51 23.97
N LEU A 12 -21.67 -16.64 24.68
CA LEU A 12 -20.53 -17.22 25.41
C LEU A 12 -19.69 -18.22 24.60
N ALA A 13 -20.17 -18.69 23.46
CA ALA A 13 -19.45 -19.67 22.63
C ALA A 13 -18.42 -19.04 21.67
N LEU A 14 -18.49 -17.71 21.46
CA LEU A 14 -17.59 -17.01 20.53
C LEU A 14 -16.36 -16.40 21.23
N SER A 15 -16.39 -16.23 22.55
CA SER A 15 -15.26 -15.69 23.33
C SER A 15 -14.22 -16.75 23.73
N THR A 16 -14.59 -18.03 23.76
CA THR A 16 -13.69 -19.13 24.16
C THR A 16 -12.76 -19.62 23.04
N LEU A 17 -12.99 -19.20 21.79
CA LEU A 17 -12.15 -19.55 20.65
C LEU A 17 -10.97 -18.58 20.42
N LEU A 18 -10.98 -17.39 21.05
CA LEU A 18 -9.91 -16.39 20.86
C LEU A 18 -8.78 -16.45 21.91
N THR A 19 -8.96 -17.17 23.02
CA THR A 19 -7.96 -17.19 24.12
C THR A 19 -6.97 -18.35 24.07
N SER A 20 -7.19 -19.36 23.23
CA SER A 20 -6.29 -20.53 23.14
C SER A 20 -5.02 -20.28 22.33
N ALA A 21 -4.97 -19.23 21.50
CA ALA A 21 -3.78 -18.93 20.69
C ALA A 21 -2.60 -18.34 21.50
N SER A 22 -2.86 -17.80 22.69
CA SER A 22 -1.82 -17.15 23.51
C SER A 22 -1.04 -18.11 24.42
N ALA A 23 -1.51 -19.35 24.60
CA ALA A 23 -0.90 -20.30 25.54
C ALA A 23 0.26 -21.14 24.96
N LEU A 24 0.44 -21.15 23.64
CA LEU A 24 1.47 -21.95 22.95
C LEU A 24 2.85 -21.26 22.85
N ALA A 25 2.99 -20.03 23.35
CA ALA A 25 4.20 -19.22 23.13
C ALA A 25 5.20 -19.24 24.30
N GLN A 26 4.92 -19.91 25.43
CA GLN A 26 5.72 -19.72 26.66
C GLN A 26 6.71 -20.84 27.03
N ASP A 27 6.70 -22.01 26.39
CA ASP A 27 7.67 -23.07 26.70
C ASP A 27 8.43 -23.53 25.44
N ALA A 28 9.36 -22.69 24.97
CA ALA A 28 10.38 -23.10 24.01
C ALA A 28 11.74 -23.19 24.73
N ALA A 29 11.86 -24.18 25.61
CA ALA A 29 13.17 -24.68 26.02
C ALA A 29 13.83 -25.37 24.81
N ALA A 30 15.12 -25.09 24.58
CA ALA A 30 15.87 -25.54 23.41
C ALA A 30 15.85 -27.07 23.25
N ALA A 31 15.03 -27.57 22.32
CA ALA A 31 15.05 -28.96 21.87
C ALA A 31 16.28 -29.23 20.99
N PRO A 32 16.88 -30.44 21.04
CA PRO A 32 18.07 -30.78 20.27
C PRO A 32 17.79 -30.73 18.76
N ALA A 33 18.76 -30.24 17.98
CA ALA A 33 18.66 -29.97 16.54
C ALA A 33 18.20 -31.16 15.65
N ALA A 34 18.18 -32.38 16.18
CA ALA A 34 17.66 -33.57 15.49
C ALA A 34 16.12 -33.60 15.43
N GLU A 35 15.42 -33.03 16.43
CA GLU A 35 13.94 -32.99 16.50
C GLU A 35 13.35 -31.86 15.63
N ALA A 36 14.09 -30.77 15.46
CA ALA A 36 13.71 -29.67 14.56
C ALA A 36 13.76 -30.10 13.07
N ALA A 37 14.63 -31.05 12.72
CA ALA A 37 14.77 -31.55 11.35
C ALA A 37 13.65 -32.51 10.94
N THR A 38 13.10 -33.30 11.87
CA THR A 38 11.92 -34.14 11.63
C THR A 38 10.63 -33.33 11.55
N GLN A 39 10.49 -32.25 12.33
CA GLN A 39 9.34 -31.34 12.23
C GLN A 39 9.27 -30.62 10.87
N ALA A 40 10.40 -30.25 10.27
CA ALA A 40 10.41 -29.59 8.96
C ALA A 40 9.89 -30.50 7.82
N ALA A 41 10.08 -31.82 7.90
CA ALA A 41 9.62 -32.77 6.89
C ALA A 41 8.10 -33.00 6.91
N ASP A 42 7.44 -32.78 8.05
CA ASP A 42 5.99 -33.00 8.24
C ASP A 42 5.13 -31.80 7.78
N THR A 43 5.73 -30.60 7.72
CA THR A 43 5.03 -29.36 7.32
C THR A 43 4.47 -29.38 5.90
N GLY A 44 5.09 -30.14 4.98
CA GLY A 44 4.60 -30.29 3.60
C GLY A 44 3.34 -31.16 3.49
N ALA A 45 3.25 -32.22 4.31
CA ALA A 45 2.06 -33.07 4.41
C ALA A 45 0.90 -32.32 5.10
N ASP A 46 1.22 -31.51 6.13
CA ASP A 46 0.24 -30.68 6.83
C ASP A 46 -0.30 -29.53 5.96
N LEU A 47 0.57 -28.86 5.20
CA LEU A 47 0.15 -27.81 4.25
C LEU A 47 -0.71 -28.38 3.11
N THR A 48 -0.37 -29.54 2.56
CA THR A 48 -1.19 -30.18 1.52
C THR A 48 -2.53 -30.64 2.05
N ALA A 49 -2.59 -31.22 3.25
CA ALA A 49 -3.84 -31.57 3.92
C ALA A 49 -4.72 -30.32 4.19
N MET A 50 -4.11 -29.21 4.64
CA MET A 50 -4.80 -27.94 4.85
C MET A 50 -5.37 -27.38 3.53
N LEU A 51 -4.62 -27.42 2.43
CA LEU A 51 -5.08 -26.95 1.12
C LEU A 51 -6.25 -27.79 0.57
N TRP A 52 -6.21 -29.12 0.74
CA TRP A 52 -7.33 -29.99 0.37
C TRP A 52 -8.58 -29.72 1.21
N LEU A 53 -8.42 -29.48 2.51
CA LEU A 53 -9.52 -29.12 3.40
C LEU A 53 -10.13 -27.76 3.01
N MET A 54 -9.30 -26.74 2.77
CA MET A 54 -9.76 -25.42 2.32
C MET A 54 -10.45 -25.50 0.95
N GLY A 55 -9.90 -26.27 0.01
CA GLY A 55 -10.50 -26.51 -1.30
C GLY A 55 -11.84 -27.24 -1.20
N GLY A 56 -11.93 -28.28 -0.37
CA GLY A 56 -13.16 -29.02 -0.11
C GLY A 56 -14.25 -28.16 0.54
N LEU A 57 -13.90 -27.35 1.55
CA LEU A 57 -14.81 -26.41 2.19
C LEU A 57 -15.32 -25.35 1.20
N SER A 58 -14.43 -24.81 0.37
CA SER A 58 -14.79 -23.83 -0.66
C SER A 58 -15.73 -24.44 -1.70
N ALA A 59 -15.45 -25.67 -2.15
CA ALA A 59 -16.33 -26.39 -3.07
C ALA A 59 -17.70 -26.68 -2.46
N LEU A 60 -17.77 -27.03 -1.17
CA LEU A 60 -19.03 -27.21 -0.45
C LEU A 60 -19.82 -25.91 -0.35
N ILE A 61 -19.16 -24.78 -0.04
CA ILE A 61 -19.82 -23.47 0.00
C ILE A 61 -20.39 -23.12 -1.38
N VAL A 62 -19.60 -23.29 -2.44
CA VAL A 62 -20.07 -23.06 -3.81
C VAL A 62 -21.25 -23.97 -4.15
N PHE A 63 -21.20 -25.24 -3.78
CA PHE A 63 -22.29 -26.18 -3.99
C PHE A 63 -23.58 -25.75 -3.25
N ILE A 64 -23.47 -25.32 -1.99
CA ILE A 64 -24.60 -24.81 -1.21
C ILE A 64 -25.17 -23.55 -1.85
N LEU A 65 -24.33 -22.63 -2.32
CA LEU A 65 -24.77 -21.41 -3.02
C LEU A 65 -25.50 -21.74 -4.33
N LEU A 66 -25.01 -22.72 -5.10
CA LEU A 66 -25.67 -23.18 -6.32
C LEU A 66 -27.02 -23.86 -6.02
N LEU A 67 -27.10 -24.66 -4.95
CA LEU A 67 -28.34 -25.27 -4.49
C LEU A 67 -29.34 -24.20 -4.05
N MET A 68 -28.89 -23.24 -3.23
CA MET A 68 -29.72 -22.12 -2.79
C MET A 68 -30.21 -21.29 -3.98
N PHE A 69 -29.34 -21.02 -4.96
CA PHE A 69 -29.70 -20.33 -6.19
C PHE A 69 -30.75 -21.12 -6.99
N GLY A 70 -30.55 -22.43 -7.17
CA GLY A 70 -31.50 -23.30 -7.85
C GLY A 70 -32.86 -23.37 -7.15
N LEU A 71 -32.88 -23.43 -5.82
CA LEU A 71 -34.11 -23.39 -5.02
C LEU A 71 -34.84 -22.05 -5.18
N LEU A 72 -34.11 -20.93 -5.07
CA LEU A 72 -34.68 -19.59 -5.29
C LEU A 72 -35.22 -19.43 -6.71
N TRP A 73 -34.54 -19.99 -7.71
CA TRP A 73 -34.98 -20.02 -9.09
C TRP A 73 -36.30 -20.81 -9.26
N GLN A 74 -36.40 -21.98 -8.62
CA GLN A 74 -37.62 -22.80 -8.64
C GLN A 74 -38.78 -22.13 -7.89
N MET A 75 -38.50 -21.42 -6.79
CA MET A 75 -39.52 -20.72 -6.00
C MET A 75 -39.95 -19.38 -6.62
N ARG A 76 -39.16 -18.81 -7.53
CA ARG A 76 -39.45 -17.53 -8.21
C ARG A 76 -40.89 -17.41 -8.74
N PRO A 77 -41.46 -18.37 -9.50
CA PRO A 77 -42.84 -18.24 -10.00
C PRO A 77 -43.89 -18.25 -8.87
N LEU A 78 -43.64 -18.94 -7.76
CA LEU A 78 -44.55 -18.93 -6.60
C LEU A 78 -44.48 -17.59 -5.88
N LEU A 79 -43.27 -17.06 -5.68
CA LEU A 79 -43.06 -15.73 -5.09
C LEU A 79 -43.72 -14.63 -5.92
N TRP A 80 -43.70 -14.74 -7.25
CA TRP A 80 -44.40 -13.81 -8.13
C TRP A 80 -45.92 -13.81 -7.90
N LYS A 81 -46.53 -14.99 -7.77
CA LYS A 81 -47.97 -15.11 -7.45
C LYS A 81 -48.33 -14.50 -6.10
N VAL A 82 -47.46 -14.65 -5.10
CA VAL A 82 -47.65 -14.03 -3.77
C VAL A 82 -47.49 -12.51 -3.87
N TYR A 83 -46.52 -12.03 -4.65
CA TYR A 83 -46.26 -10.61 -4.87
C TYR A 83 -47.42 -9.89 -5.59
N GLU A 84 -48.13 -10.56 -6.51
CA GLU A 84 -49.27 -9.99 -7.23
C GLU A 84 -50.50 -9.73 -6.34
N ILE A 85 -50.56 -10.29 -5.13
CA ILE A 85 -51.68 -10.08 -4.21
C ILE A 85 -51.65 -8.60 -3.74
N PRO A 86 -52.72 -7.80 -3.97
CA PRO A 86 -52.72 -6.36 -3.69
C PRO A 86 -52.35 -6.01 -2.24
N THR A 87 -52.87 -6.78 -1.29
CA THR A 87 -52.60 -6.60 0.15
C THR A 87 -51.13 -6.81 0.52
N ILE A 88 -50.37 -7.57 -0.27
CA ILE A 88 -48.94 -7.80 -0.09
C ILE A 88 -48.16 -6.72 -0.84
N ARG A 89 -48.52 -6.48 -2.11
CA ARG A 89 -47.84 -5.54 -3.03
C ARG A 89 -47.72 -4.12 -2.48
N GLU A 90 -48.77 -3.64 -1.82
CA GLU A 90 -48.85 -2.29 -1.27
C GLU A 90 -48.01 -2.09 0.00
N GLN A 91 -47.65 -3.19 0.68
CA GLN A 91 -46.89 -3.15 1.92
C GLN A 91 -45.38 -3.00 1.66
N TRP A 92 -44.65 -2.53 2.66
CA TRP A 92 -43.19 -2.32 2.54
C TRP A 92 -42.43 -3.61 2.19
N TYR A 93 -42.84 -4.75 2.75
CA TYR A 93 -42.20 -6.04 2.49
C TYR A 93 -42.54 -6.60 1.10
N GLY A 94 -43.73 -6.29 0.57
CA GLY A 94 -44.09 -6.63 -0.81
C GLY A 94 -43.29 -5.82 -1.82
N ARG A 95 -43.07 -4.53 -1.57
CA ARG A 95 -42.18 -3.69 -2.39
C ARG A 95 -40.73 -4.19 -2.38
N ALA A 96 -40.22 -4.60 -1.21
CA ALA A 96 -38.90 -5.22 -1.11
C ALA A 96 -38.83 -6.55 -1.90
N LEU A 97 -39.83 -7.42 -1.74
CA LEU A 97 -39.95 -8.66 -2.51
C LEU A 97 -40.02 -8.39 -4.02
N GLY A 98 -40.77 -7.38 -4.45
CA GLY A 98 -40.84 -6.92 -5.83
C GLY A 98 -39.48 -6.54 -6.38
N LEU A 99 -38.70 -5.74 -5.64
CA LEU A 99 -37.34 -5.37 -6.04
C LEU A 99 -36.43 -6.59 -6.21
N PHE A 100 -36.51 -7.57 -5.29
CA PHE A 100 -35.77 -8.85 -5.42
C PHE A 100 -36.21 -9.67 -6.63
N LEU A 101 -37.49 -9.60 -7.02
CA LEU A 101 -38.03 -10.29 -8.18
C LEU A 101 -37.81 -9.55 -9.51
N GLY A 102 -37.35 -8.30 -9.46
CA GLY A 102 -37.05 -7.44 -10.61
C GLY A 102 -38.09 -6.35 -10.90
N ASP A 103 -39.11 -6.17 -10.06
CA ASP A 103 -40.03 -5.05 -10.14
C ASP A 103 -39.37 -3.78 -9.57
N THR A 104 -39.05 -2.85 -10.47
CA THR A 104 -38.38 -1.58 -10.15
C THR A 104 -39.35 -0.42 -9.95
N VAL A 105 -40.66 -0.61 -10.14
CA VAL A 105 -41.67 0.48 -10.12
C VAL A 105 -41.67 1.21 -8.77
N GLY A 106 -41.45 0.49 -7.66
CA GLY A 106 -41.33 1.11 -6.33
C GLY A 106 -40.11 2.03 -6.17
N LEU A 107 -39.06 1.81 -6.97
CA LEU A 107 -37.82 2.59 -6.98
C LEU A 107 -37.90 3.73 -7.99
N THR A 108 -38.36 3.46 -9.22
CA THR A 108 -38.40 4.40 -10.34
C THR A 108 -39.63 5.30 -10.33
N GLY A 109 -40.71 4.89 -9.67
CA GLY A 109 -42.01 5.55 -9.73
C GLY A 109 -42.81 5.09 -10.95
N GLU A 110 -44.08 5.49 -10.97
CA GLU A 110 -44.98 5.27 -12.10
C GLU A 110 -44.79 6.37 -13.15
N TYR A 111 -44.70 5.98 -14.41
CA TYR A 111 -44.60 6.92 -15.54
C TYR A 111 -46.00 7.16 -16.13
N LYS A 112 -46.45 8.41 -16.06
CA LYS A 112 -47.67 8.91 -16.67
C LYS A 112 -47.33 9.61 -17.98
N LYS A 113 -48.14 9.36 -19.01
CA LYS A 113 -48.05 10.04 -20.32
C LYS A 113 -48.97 11.27 -20.39
N ASP A 114 -49.31 11.81 -19.23
CA ASP A 114 -50.21 12.96 -19.13
C ASP A 114 -49.39 14.21 -19.47
N VAL A 115 -49.75 14.85 -20.58
CA VAL A 115 -49.10 16.08 -21.04
C VAL A 115 -49.57 17.24 -20.16
N MET A 116 -48.62 18.02 -19.63
CA MET A 116 -48.92 19.21 -18.84
C MET A 116 -49.63 20.25 -19.70
N ALA A 117 -50.86 20.58 -19.29
CA ALA A 117 -51.68 21.55 -20.00
C ALA A 117 -51.02 22.95 -19.98
N GLY A 118 -50.84 23.54 -21.16
CA GLY A 118 -50.26 24.88 -21.31
C GLY A 118 -48.73 24.94 -21.37
N HIS A 119 -48.04 23.80 -21.36
CA HIS A 119 -46.58 23.69 -21.48
C HIS A 119 -46.20 23.12 -22.86
N ASP A 120 -46.58 23.82 -23.93
CA ASP A 120 -46.11 23.53 -25.30
C ASP A 120 -45.19 24.66 -25.75
N TYR A 121 -43.91 24.32 -25.91
CA TYR A 121 -42.87 25.24 -26.34
C TYR A 121 -42.23 24.68 -27.60
N ASP A 122 -42.53 25.30 -28.74
CA ASP A 122 -41.94 24.92 -30.04
C ASP A 122 -42.15 23.43 -30.39
N GLY A 123 -43.33 22.89 -30.05
CA GLY A 123 -43.67 21.48 -30.28
C GLY A 123 -43.08 20.50 -29.26
N ILE A 124 -42.38 20.99 -28.23
CA ILE A 124 -41.94 20.20 -27.08
C ILE A 124 -42.98 20.34 -25.98
N THR A 125 -43.59 19.22 -25.62
CA THR A 125 -44.56 19.14 -24.52
C THR A 125 -43.96 18.44 -23.31
N GLU A 126 -44.27 18.93 -22.11
CA GLU A 126 -43.79 18.36 -20.85
C GLU A 126 -44.78 17.35 -20.26
N TYR A 127 -44.29 16.32 -19.57
CA TYR A 127 -45.14 15.34 -18.88
C TYR A 127 -45.29 15.68 -17.39
N ASP A 128 -46.49 15.50 -16.84
CA ASP A 128 -46.78 15.68 -15.41
C ASP A 128 -46.40 14.40 -14.63
N ASN A 129 -45.09 14.16 -14.49
CA ASN A 129 -44.56 13.01 -13.77
C ASN A 129 -44.08 13.39 -12.38
N ASP A 130 -44.44 12.58 -11.39
CA ASP A 130 -43.84 12.65 -10.07
C ASP A 130 -42.34 12.34 -10.14
N LEU A 131 -41.55 13.04 -9.32
CA LEU A 131 -40.12 12.77 -9.19
C LEU A 131 -39.89 11.30 -8.78
N PRO A 132 -38.94 10.59 -9.41
CA PRO A 132 -38.62 9.22 -9.06
C PRO A 132 -38.35 9.05 -7.56
N PRO A 133 -38.95 8.07 -6.87
CA PRO A 133 -38.73 7.83 -5.45
C PRO A 133 -37.25 7.71 -5.08
N TRP A 134 -36.45 6.98 -5.86
CA TRP A 134 -35.01 6.86 -5.63
C TRP A 134 -34.29 8.21 -5.63
N TRP A 135 -34.68 9.12 -6.53
CA TRP A 135 -34.10 10.44 -6.66
C TRP A 135 -34.48 11.30 -5.45
N LYS A 136 -35.77 11.30 -5.05
CA LYS A 136 -36.24 12.03 -3.87
C LYS A 136 -35.56 11.56 -2.59
N TYR A 137 -35.49 10.24 -2.38
CA TYR A 137 -34.83 9.68 -1.20
C TYR A 137 -33.32 9.91 -1.22
N GLY A 138 -32.69 9.82 -2.40
CA GLY A 138 -31.28 10.20 -2.57
C GLY A 138 -31.03 11.65 -2.20
N PHE A 139 -31.90 12.57 -2.64
CA PHE A 139 -31.84 13.99 -2.28
C PHE A 139 -32.02 14.23 -0.78
N TYR A 140 -32.96 13.55 -0.12
CA TYR A 140 -33.09 13.65 1.35
C TYR A 140 -31.89 13.05 2.09
N LEU A 141 -31.31 11.96 1.58
CA LEU A 141 -30.12 11.35 2.16
C LEU A 141 -28.92 12.30 2.12
N THR A 142 -28.71 13.04 1.02
CA THR A 142 -27.62 14.02 0.95
C THR A 142 -27.80 15.17 1.93
N ILE A 143 -29.04 15.61 2.17
CA ILE A 143 -29.36 16.61 3.21
C ILE A 143 -28.99 16.08 4.59
N VAL A 144 -29.46 14.87 4.95
CA VAL A 144 -29.17 14.26 6.26
C VAL A 144 -27.66 14.05 6.43
N PHE A 145 -26.98 13.56 5.39
CA PHE A 145 -25.53 13.41 5.39
C PHE A 145 -24.81 14.75 5.59
N GLY A 146 -25.23 15.80 4.90
CA GLY A 146 -24.65 17.15 5.04
C GLY A 146 -24.79 17.71 6.46
N VAL A 147 -25.96 17.54 7.08
CA VAL A 147 -26.18 17.95 8.48
C VAL A 147 -25.31 17.13 9.43
N ALA A 148 -25.26 15.81 9.26
CA ALA A 148 -24.41 14.94 10.09
C ALA A 148 -22.92 15.27 9.94
N TYR A 149 -22.46 15.52 8.72
CA TYR A 149 -21.10 15.94 8.41
C TYR A 149 -20.76 17.26 9.10
N PHE A 150 -21.63 18.27 8.98
CA PHE A 150 -21.44 19.55 9.65
C PHE A 150 -21.33 19.39 11.17
N ILE A 151 -22.21 18.59 11.78
CA ILE A 151 -22.17 18.33 13.23
C ILE A 151 -20.87 17.61 13.63
N HIS A 152 -20.44 16.62 12.84
CA HIS A 152 -19.23 15.84 13.11
C HIS A 152 -17.95 16.68 13.06
N PHE A 153 -17.79 17.53 12.04
CA PHE A 153 -16.56 18.29 11.80
C PHE A 153 -16.53 19.69 12.41
N HIS A 154 -17.69 20.35 12.59
CA HIS A 154 -17.73 21.77 12.99
C HIS A 154 -18.49 22.05 14.29
N VAL A 155 -19.27 21.10 14.82
CA VAL A 155 -20.02 21.30 16.07
C VAL A 155 -19.43 20.48 17.21
N THR A 156 -19.11 19.22 16.96
CA THR A 156 -18.61 18.29 17.98
C THR A 156 -17.10 18.11 17.94
N ASP A 157 -16.41 18.65 16.92
CA ASP A 157 -14.97 18.51 16.69
C ASP A 157 -14.47 17.06 16.80
N THR A 158 -15.35 16.10 16.48
CA THR A 158 -15.02 14.67 16.54
C THR A 158 -14.27 14.21 15.28
N GLY A 159 -14.46 14.91 14.16
CA GLY A 159 -13.70 14.72 12.93
C GLY A 159 -12.49 15.65 12.87
N LYS A 160 -11.34 15.16 12.39
CA LYS A 160 -10.16 15.99 12.15
C LYS A 160 -10.34 16.79 10.85
N LEU A 161 -10.19 18.11 10.92
CA LEU A 161 -10.07 18.96 9.73
C LEU A 161 -8.74 18.71 9.01
N SER A 162 -8.65 19.11 7.74
CA SER A 162 -7.49 18.82 6.88
C SER A 162 -6.14 19.21 7.49
N ASP A 163 -6.07 20.36 8.17
CA ASP A 163 -4.83 20.78 8.84
C ASP A 163 -4.43 19.84 9.98
N ALA A 164 -5.40 19.44 10.81
CA ALA A 164 -5.15 18.54 11.93
C ALA A 164 -4.83 17.11 11.46
N GLU A 165 -5.47 16.65 10.38
CA GLU A 165 -5.17 15.38 9.72
C GLU A 165 -3.73 15.40 9.18
N TYR A 166 -3.35 16.43 8.43
CA TYR A 166 -1.99 16.62 7.92
C TYR A 166 -0.94 16.59 9.04
N GLN A 167 -1.17 17.31 10.15
CA GLN A 167 -0.22 17.28 11.27
C GLN A 167 -0.11 15.88 11.88
N SER A 168 -1.22 15.13 11.98
CA SER A 168 -1.16 13.75 12.49
C SER A 168 -0.45 12.80 11.52
N GLU A 169 -0.66 12.93 10.22
CA GLU A 169 0.06 12.13 9.22
C GLU A 169 1.55 12.45 9.20
N MET A 170 1.93 13.72 9.32
CA MET A 170 3.33 14.13 9.41
C MET A 170 3.99 13.62 10.69
N ALA A 171 3.28 13.64 11.81
CA ALA A 171 3.78 13.07 13.06
C ALA A 171 3.97 11.55 12.96
N GLU A 172 3.01 10.83 12.36
CA GLU A 172 3.12 9.40 12.11
C GLU A 172 4.26 9.07 11.14
N ALA A 173 4.39 9.83 10.05
CA ALA A 173 5.49 9.70 9.10
C ALA A 173 6.84 9.99 9.75
N ALA A 174 6.93 10.98 10.64
CA ALA A 174 8.12 11.27 11.43
C ALA A 174 8.47 10.11 12.38
N LEU A 175 7.48 9.46 13.00
CA LEU A 175 7.69 8.27 13.84
C LEU A 175 8.12 7.06 13.02
N MET A 176 7.51 6.83 11.85
CA MET A 176 7.91 5.79 10.91
C MET A 176 9.33 6.04 10.41
N ALA A 177 9.65 7.27 10.02
CA ALA A 177 11.00 7.68 9.60
C ALA A 177 12.01 7.57 10.75
N ALA A 178 11.64 7.87 12.00
CA ALA A 178 12.50 7.67 13.15
C ALA A 178 12.77 6.18 13.39
N LYS A 179 11.76 5.32 13.27
CA LYS A 179 11.88 3.85 13.38
C LYS A 179 12.72 3.25 12.24
N LEU A 180 12.59 3.78 11.03
CA LEU A 180 13.32 3.34 9.83
C LEU A 180 14.70 4.02 9.66
N GLY A 181 14.93 5.16 10.32
CA GLY A 181 15.87 6.17 9.83
C GLY A 181 16.60 6.98 10.90
N ALA A 182 16.75 6.47 12.13
CA ALA A 182 17.70 7.06 13.11
C ALA A 182 19.14 7.26 12.54
N ASN A 183 19.47 6.61 11.41
CA ASN A 183 20.76 6.71 10.71
C ASN A 183 20.69 7.22 9.25
N ASP A 184 19.55 7.73 8.75
CA ASP A 184 19.35 7.88 7.29
C ASP A 184 18.83 9.24 6.81
N ASP A 185 19.02 10.29 7.61
CA ASP A 185 18.85 11.69 7.20
C ASP A 185 19.91 12.09 6.14
N PRO A 186 19.51 12.52 4.93
CA PRO A 186 20.44 12.98 3.89
C PRO A 186 21.28 14.19 4.30
N ASN A 187 20.78 15.06 5.17
CA ASN A 187 21.51 16.23 5.61
C ASN A 187 22.40 15.97 6.83
N LYS A 188 22.30 14.78 7.44
CA LYS A 188 23.16 14.39 8.55
C LYS A 188 24.56 14.11 8.02
N LEU A 189 25.54 14.86 8.51
CA LEU A 189 26.94 14.65 8.19
C LEU A 189 27.33 13.23 8.58
N THR A 190 27.63 12.40 7.59
CA THR A 190 28.24 11.10 7.84
C THR A 190 29.68 11.33 8.30
N THR A 191 30.14 10.56 9.29
CA THR A 191 31.53 10.63 9.80
C THR A 191 32.30 9.36 9.42
N TYR A 192 32.07 8.84 8.22
CA TYR A 192 32.81 7.68 7.73
C TYR A 192 34.26 8.06 7.43
N GLN A 193 35.17 7.14 7.75
CA GLN A 193 36.56 7.21 7.32
C GLN A 193 36.72 6.36 6.05
N PRO A 194 37.62 6.74 5.13
CA PRO A 194 37.87 5.94 3.94
C PRO A 194 38.43 4.58 4.33
N LEU A 195 37.93 3.52 3.69
CA LEU A 195 38.43 2.17 3.89
C LEU A 195 39.73 2.00 3.12
N THR A 196 40.79 1.58 3.80
CA THR A 196 42.14 1.50 3.22
C THR A 196 42.64 0.08 3.05
N ALA A 197 41.91 -0.92 3.54
CA ALA A 197 42.29 -2.32 3.40
C ALA A 197 42.20 -2.75 1.92
N PRO A 198 43.21 -3.46 1.37
CA PRO A 198 43.21 -3.90 -0.02
C PRO A 198 41.94 -4.66 -0.42
N ALA A 199 41.44 -5.54 0.45
CA ALA A 199 40.21 -6.27 0.21
C ALA A 199 38.96 -5.37 0.04
N ASP A 200 38.88 -4.26 0.77
CA ASP A 200 37.78 -3.31 0.65
C ASP A 200 37.90 -2.45 -0.62
N ILE A 201 39.12 -2.11 -1.02
CA ILE A 201 39.40 -1.40 -2.27
C ILE A 201 39.10 -2.29 -3.48
N ASP A 202 39.48 -3.56 -3.45
CA ASP A 202 39.20 -4.53 -4.53
C ASP A 202 37.70 -4.83 -4.65
N ALA A 203 36.99 -4.92 -3.53
CA ALA A 203 35.53 -5.00 -3.52
C ALA A 203 34.90 -3.73 -4.11
N GLY A 204 35.40 -2.55 -3.74
CA GLY A 204 34.98 -1.26 -4.30
C GLY A 204 35.22 -1.17 -5.80
N LYS A 205 36.36 -1.65 -6.30
CA LYS A 205 36.69 -1.73 -7.73
C LYS A 205 35.73 -2.64 -8.49
N THR A 206 35.39 -3.79 -7.92
CA THR A 206 34.44 -4.75 -8.51
C THR A 206 33.05 -4.12 -8.60
N LEU A 207 32.59 -3.48 -7.53
CA LEU A 207 31.31 -2.78 -7.48
C LEU A 207 31.27 -1.60 -8.46
N PHE A 208 32.37 -0.84 -8.59
CA PHE A 208 32.51 0.24 -9.55
C PHE A 208 32.39 -0.26 -10.98
N ALA A 209 33.10 -1.34 -11.32
CA ALA A 209 33.04 -1.95 -12.65
C ALA A 209 31.63 -2.44 -13.01
N GLN A 210 30.89 -2.99 -12.05
CA GLN A 210 29.53 -3.50 -12.25
C GLN A 210 28.48 -2.38 -12.38
N ASN A 211 28.60 -1.30 -11.62
CA ASN A 211 27.51 -0.35 -11.40
C ASN A 211 27.79 1.07 -11.90
N CYS A 212 29.05 1.48 -11.94
CA CYS A 212 29.45 2.89 -12.15
C CYS A 212 30.17 3.12 -13.49
N ALA A 213 30.93 2.12 -13.97
CA ALA A 213 31.77 2.22 -15.16
C ALA A 213 30.99 2.51 -16.46
N ALA A 214 29.72 2.13 -16.52
CA ALA A 214 28.86 2.44 -17.68
C ALA A 214 28.75 3.95 -17.93
N CYS A 215 28.67 4.76 -16.86
CA CYS A 215 28.55 6.22 -16.96
C CYS A 215 29.88 6.95 -16.75
N HIS A 216 30.74 6.44 -15.86
CA HIS A 216 32.00 7.08 -15.48
C HIS A 216 33.23 6.51 -16.21
N GLY A 217 33.09 5.50 -17.07
CA GLY A 217 34.21 4.88 -17.76
C GLY A 217 34.90 3.78 -16.95
N GLN A 218 35.66 2.91 -17.63
CA GLN A 218 36.26 1.72 -17.02
C GLN A 218 37.45 2.07 -16.11
N SER A 219 38.12 3.16 -16.41
CA SER A 219 39.20 3.78 -15.64
C SER A 219 38.71 5.02 -14.88
N ALA A 220 37.39 5.17 -14.70
CA ALA A 220 36.75 6.34 -14.11
C ALA A 220 37.05 7.68 -14.82
N GLU A 221 37.42 7.60 -16.10
CA GLU A 221 37.86 8.71 -16.95
C GLU A 221 36.75 9.71 -17.31
N GLY A 222 35.49 9.36 -17.06
CA GLY A 222 34.30 10.13 -17.39
C GLY A 222 33.78 9.85 -18.81
N LYS A 223 32.50 9.46 -18.92
CA LYS A 223 31.77 9.36 -20.20
C LYS A 223 30.55 10.28 -20.16
N VAL A 224 29.40 9.70 -19.84
CA VAL A 224 28.16 10.43 -19.54
C VAL A 224 28.33 11.20 -18.23
N GLY A 225 28.89 10.54 -17.20
CA GLY A 225 29.25 11.14 -15.93
C GLY A 225 30.56 11.95 -15.98
N PRO A 226 30.89 12.70 -14.91
CA PRO A 226 32.16 13.39 -14.76
C PRO A 226 33.34 12.44 -14.64
N ASN A 227 34.54 12.96 -14.91
CA ASN A 227 35.81 12.31 -14.57
C ASN A 227 35.94 12.23 -13.04
N LEU A 228 36.28 11.06 -12.50
CA LEU A 228 36.47 10.85 -11.06
C LEU A 228 37.95 10.67 -10.68
N THR A 229 38.86 10.80 -11.65
CA THR A 229 40.31 10.64 -11.45
C THR A 229 41.03 11.95 -11.17
N ASP A 230 40.41 13.10 -11.39
CA ASP A 230 41.05 14.41 -11.22
C ASP A 230 40.79 15.05 -9.83
N GLU A 231 41.27 16.27 -9.65
CA GLU A 231 41.14 17.06 -8.41
C GLU A 231 39.89 17.95 -8.39
N TYR A 232 38.99 17.83 -9.37
CA TYR A 232 37.84 18.72 -9.56
C TYR A 232 36.53 18.02 -9.23
N TRP A 233 35.74 18.62 -8.34
CA TRP A 233 34.51 18.02 -7.83
C TRP A 233 33.31 18.95 -8.01
N LEU A 234 32.17 18.38 -8.42
CA LEU A 234 30.89 19.09 -8.51
C LEU A 234 30.09 19.07 -7.19
N HIS A 235 30.36 18.06 -6.35
CA HIS A 235 29.54 17.74 -5.17
C HIS A 235 30.39 17.44 -3.91
N GLY A 236 31.67 17.82 -3.91
CA GLY A 236 32.62 17.54 -2.83
C GLY A 236 33.42 16.25 -3.03
N GLY A 237 34.74 16.32 -2.86
CA GLY A 237 35.70 15.23 -3.02
C GLY A 237 36.03 14.47 -1.74
N GLU A 238 35.45 14.84 -0.59
CA GLU A 238 35.64 14.10 0.66
C GLU A 238 34.85 12.79 0.66
N VAL A 239 35.35 11.76 1.37
CA VAL A 239 34.70 10.42 1.42
C VAL A 239 33.21 10.48 1.79
N ASN A 240 32.84 11.38 2.71
CA ASN A 240 31.46 11.55 3.15
C ASN A 240 30.58 12.22 2.09
N LYS A 241 31.14 13.15 1.30
CA LYS A 241 30.45 13.82 0.20
C LYS A 241 30.26 12.89 -1.00
N VAL A 242 31.29 12.10 -1.32
CA VAL A 242 31.22 11.05 -2.34
C VAL A 242 30.20 9.98 -1.91
N TYR A 243 30.27 9.51 -0.67
CA TYR A 243 29.31 8.54 -0.12
C TYR A 243 27.87 9.07 -0.17
N HIS A 244 27.63 10.32 0.23
CA HIS A 244 26.33 10.95 0.15
C HIS A 244 25.80 10.97 -1.29
N THR A 245 26.64 11.37 -2.24
CA THR A 245 26.31 11.40 -3.68
C THR A 245 25.97 10.01 -4.22
N VAL A 246 26.70 8.96 -3.80
CA VAL A 246 26.38 7.57 -4.15
C VAL A 246 25.05 7.14 -3.51
N LYS A 247 24.83 7.46 -2.24
CA LYS A 247 23.65 7.03 -1.49
C LYS A 247 22.35 7.63 -2.03
N TYR A 248 22.32 8.95 -2.22
CA TYR A 248 21.10 9.69 -2.59
C TYR A 248 21.01 10.04 -4.09
N GLY A 249 22.10 9.88 -4.83
CA GLY A 249 22.17 10.27 -6.23
C GLY A 249 22.16 11.80 -6.41
N VAL A 250 22.05 12.24 -7.67
CA VAL A 250 21.90 13.66 -8.02
C VAL A 250 20.63 13.81 -8.85
N GLN A 251 19.57 14.29 -8.20
CA GLN A 251 18.26 14.46 -8.82
C GLN A 251 18.38 15.37 -10.06
N GLY A 252 17.78 14.93 -11.17
CA GLY A 252 17.77 15.67 -12.44
C GLY A 252 19.05 15.58 -13.29
N LYS A 253 20.15 14.97 -12.80
CA LYS A 253 21.43 14.85 -13.56
C LYS A 253 21.82 13.41 -13.93
N GLY A 254 20.89 12.45 -13.79
CA GLY A 254 21.07 11.06 -14.24
C GLY A 254 21.83 10.13 -13.28
N MET A 255 22.46 10.65 -12.22
CA MET A 255 23.07 9.82 -11.18
C MET A 255 21.99 9.24 -10.27
N VAL A 256 21.77 7.93 -10.37
CA VAL A 256 20.76 7.21 -9.58
C VAL A 256 21.14 7.10 -8.11
N ALA A 257 20.13 7.05 -7.22
CA ALA A 257 20.34 6.72 -5.82
C ALA A 257 20.66 5.23 -5.66
N TRP A 258 21.72 4.92 -4.90
CA TRP A 258 22.10 3.53 -4.60
C TRP A 258 21.62 3.03 -3.24
N LYS A 259 21.00 3.91 -2.42
CA LYS A 259 20.28 3.50 -1.21
C LYS A 259 19.25 2.42 -1.54
N GLY A 260 19.28 1.32 -0.78
CA GLY A 260 18.40 0.16 -0.98
C GLY A 260 18.86 -0.83 -2.06
N LYS A 261 19.86 -0.48 -2.88
CA LYS A 261 20.50 -1.38 -3.86
C LYS A 261 21.86 -1.87 -3.38
N LEU A 262 22.63 -0.97 -2.76
CA LEU A 262 23.91 -1.27 -2.13
C LEU A 262 23.77 -1.08 -0.61
N SER A 263 24.42 -1.98 0.15
CA SER A 263 24.56 -1.80 1.60
C SER A 263 25.45 -0.59 1.92
N SER A 264 25.33 -0.05 3.14
CA SER A 264 26.16 1.07 3.59
C SER A 264 27.66 0.77 3.49
N LYS A 265 28.09 -0.48 3.75
CA LYS A 265 29.49 -0.88 3.58
C LYS A 265 29.91 -0.87 2.12
N GLN A 266 29.09 -1.40 1.21
CA GLN A 266 29.39 -1.44 -0.22
C GLN A 266 29.50 -0.04 -0.82
N MET A 267 28.61 0.88 -0.43
CA MET A 267 28.69 2.28 -0.86
C MET A 267 29.99 2.95 -0.36
N LEU A 268 30.44 2.63 0.86
CA LEU A 268 31.69 3.14 1.40
C LEU A 268 32.92 2.53 0.70
N GLN A 269 32.87 1.24 0.34
CA GLN A 269 33.92 0.57 -0.44
C GLN A 269 34.07 1.22 -1.83
N VAL A 270 32.97 1.47 -2.54
CA VAL A 270 33.00 2.18 -3.83
C VAL A 270 33.55 3.60 -3.67
N SER A 271 33.09 4.35 -2.66
CA SER A 271 33.57 5.71 -2.39
C SER A 271 35.08 5.72 -2.08
N SER A 272 35.57 4.74 -1.33
CA SER A 272 36.99 4.62 -0.99
C SER A 272 37.83 4.23 -2.19
N TYR A 273 37.33 3.35 -3.07
CA TYR A 273 37.98 3.03 -4.33
C TYR A 273 38.11 4.26 -5.24
N ILE A 274 37.04 5.07 -5.38
CA ILE A 274 37.08 6.32 -6.16
C ILE A 274 38.17 7.27 -5.66
N LEU A 275 38.33 7.40 -4.34
CA LEU A 275 39.40 8.21 -3.75
C LEU A 275 40.80 7.61 -3.98
N SER A 276 40.92 6.28 -3.99
CA SER A 276 42.21 5.60 -4.23
C SER A 276 42.75 5.80 -5.65
N ILE A 277 41.87 6.03 -6.63
CA ILE A 277 42.24 6.25 -8.04
C ILE A 277 42.39 7.73 -8.40
N GLN A 278 42.17 8.63 -7.44
CA GLN A 278 42.38 10.06 -7.64
C GLN A 278 43.86 10.34 -7.96
N GLY A 279 44.12 11.17 -8.97
CA GLY A 279 45.44 11.46 -9.51
C GLY A 279 45.93 10.45 -10.56
N SER A 280 45.16 9.40 -10.86
CA SER A 280 45.43 8.57 -12.03
C SER A 280 45.18 9.37 -13.32
N LYS A 281 45.98 9.13 -14.36
CA LYS A 281 45.91 9.87 -15.64
C LYS A 281 45.49 8.93 -16.78
N PRO A 282 44.19 8.60 -16.90
CA PRO A 282 43.73 7.78 -18.02
C PRO A 282 43.88 8.56 -19.33
N ALA A 283 44.24 7.87 -20.42
CA ALA A 283 44.51 8.48 -21.73
C ALA A 283 43.31 9.24 -22.32
N ASN A 284 42.09 8.86 -21.93
CA ASN A 284 40.83 9.43 -22.43
C ASN A 284 40.07 10.21 -21.34
N ALA A 285 40.77 10.84 -20.39
CA ALA A 285 40.15 11.63 -19.33
C ALA A 285 39.31 12.79 -19.90
N LYS A 286 38.05 12.88 -19.47
CA LYS A 286 37.17 14.03 -19.74
C LYS A 286 37.73 15.29 -19.07
N ALA A 287 37.49 16.45 -19.69
CA ALA A 287 37.93 17.72 -19.12
C ALA A 287 37.40 17.93 -17.69
N PRO A 288 38.18 18.55 -16.78
CA PRO A 288 37.78 18.71 -15.38
C PRO A 288 36.47 19.47 -15.21
N GLN A 289 35.65 19.06 -14.25
CA GLN A 289 34.34 19.66 -13.98
C GLN A 289 34.16 19.98 -12.50
N GLY A 290 33.77 21.21 -12.19
CA GLY A 290 33.54 21.67 -10.83
C GLY A 290 34.71 22.44 -10.24
N GLU A 291 34.80 22.45 -8.93
CA GLU A 291 35.79 23.24 -8.18
C GLU A 291 37.00 22.37 -7.84
N LYS A 292 38.19 22.97 -7.91
CA LYS A 292 39.41 22.30 -7.51
C LYS A 292 39.42 22.17 -5.98
N GLU A 293 39.37 20.94 -5.50
CA GLU A 293 39.52 20.65 -4.08
C GLU A 293 40.92 20.05 -3.82
N ALA A 294 41.48 20.32 -2.64
CA ALA A 294 42.69 19.62 -2.22
C ALA A 294 42.39 18.10 -2.22
N PRO A 295 43.33 17.24 -2.65
CA PRO A 295 43.10 15.79 -2.66
C PRO A 295 42.66 15.37 -1.26
N ALA A 296 41.45 14.83 -1.15
CA ALA A 296 40.94 14.30 0.11
C ALA A 296 41.98 13.31 0.61
N LYS A 297 42.40 13.44 1.89
CA LYS A 297 43.51 12.68 2.52
C LYS A 297 43.66 11.32 1.85
N SER A 298 44.65 11.21 0.96
CA SER A 298 44.77 10.05 0.10
C SER A 298 44.90 8.81 0.96
N VAL A 299 44.05 7.84 0.69
CA VAL A 299 44.32 6.48 1.12
C VAL A 299 45.61 6.10 0.42
N ALA A 300 46.67 5.87 1.19
CA ALA A 300 48.02 5.71 0.68
C ALA A 300 48.05 4.87 -0.60
N LYS A 301 48.69 5.44 -1.62
CA LYS A 301 48.93 4.81 -2.93
C LYS A 301 49.51 3.42 -2.69
N LEU A 302 48.79 2.37 -3.07
CA LEU A 302 49.35 1.01 -3.17
C LEU A 302 50.35 0.97 -4.32
#